data_AF-A0A350X5L8-F1
#
_entry.id   AF-A0A350X5L8-F1
#
_cell.length_a   1.000
_cell.length_b   1.000
_cell.length_c   1.000
_cell.angle_alpha   90.00
_cell.angle_beta   90.00
_cell.angle_gamma   90.00
#
_symmetry.space_group_name_H-M   'P 1'
#
loop_
_entity.id
_entity.type
_entity.pdbx_description
1 polymer ?
#
loop_
_entity_poly.entity_id
_entity_poly.type
_entity_poly.pdbx_seq_one_letter_code
_entity_poly.pdbx_strand_id
1 'polypeptide(L)'
;PSMAPDGKHTVWIEYFAPYRIAGLEGTGQYGTGWTDELKNKVADRVIDKIAEYAPNVKTATFARRVESPAELGARLGAYNGNYYHIDMTLDQMVFFRPLPEIANYKTPIDGLYLTGAGTHPGGSISGMPGRNCARVFLHAQQPITQTLKDARDSIKSTVESVFRIM
;
A
#
# COMPACT_ATOMS: atom_id res chain seq x y z
N PRO A 1 -16.41 15.32 11.19
CA PRO A 1 -15.25 16.22 11.46
C PRO A 1 -14.82 16.16 12.93
N SER A 2 -14.60 14.96 13.48
CA SER A 2 -14.22 14.74 14.89
C SER A 2 -12.71 14.55 15.10
N MET A 3 -11.92 14.59 14.02
CA MET A 3 -10.47 14.36 14.05
C MET A 3 -9.67 15.62 14.41
N ALA A 4 -10.34 16.73 14.75
CA ALA A 4 -9.75 17.99 15.21
C ALA A 4 -10.69 18.65 16.24
N PRO A 5 -10.17 19.50 17.13
CA PRO A 5 -10.99 20.34 18.01
C PRO A 5 -11.96 21.25 17.24
N ASP A 6 -12.96 21.77 17.92
CA ASP A 6 -13.96 22.67 17.34
C ASP A 6 -13.31 23.89 16.66
N GLY A 7 -13.74 24.17 15.43
CA GLY A 7 -13.19 25.25 14.61
C GLY A 7 -11.77 25.02 14.09
N LYS A 8 -11.22 23.80 14.20
CA LYS A 8 -9.88 23.42 13.71
C LYS A 8 -9.96 22.35 12.63
N HIS A 9 -8.83 22.11 11.97
CA HIS A 9 -8.68 21.09 10.94
C HIS A 9 -7.43 20.25 11.20
N THR A 10 -7.50 18.99 10.79
CA THR A 10 -6.33 18.11 10.69
C THR A 10 -5.95 17.98 9.23
N VAL A 11 -4.69 18.27 8.92
CA VAL A 11 -4.14 18.17 7.57
C VAL A 11 -3.04 17.11 7.60
N TRP A 12 -3.13 16.15 6.68
CA TRP A 12 -2.08 15.18 6.43
C TRP A 12 -1.43 15.50 5.08
N ILE A 13 -0.10 15.54 5.08
CA ILE A 13 0.70 15.83 3.89
C ILE A 13 1.65 14.66 3.68
N GLU A 14 1.59 14.07 2.50
CA GLU A 14 2.52 13.04 2.05
C GLU A 14 3.13 13.43 0.71
N TYR A 15 4.38 13.03 0.48
CA TYR A 15 5.08 13.17 -0.80
C TYR A 15 6.22 12.15 -0.87
N PHE A 16 6.73 11.89 -2.07
CA PHE A 16 7.84 10.96 -2.26
C PHE A 16 9.15 11.54 -1.70
N ALA A 17 9.81 10.77 -0.84
CA ALA A 17 11.10 11.09 -0.26
C ALA A 17 12.04 9.89 -0.39
N PRO A 18 13.34 10.12 -0.66
CA PRO A 18 14.31 9.03 -0.71
C PRO A 18 14.48 8.42 0.68
N TYR A 19 14.64 7.09 0.75
CA TYR A 19 14.91 6.42 2.03
C TYR A 19 16.31 6.76 2.57
N ARG A 20 17.30 6.92 1.70
CA ARG A 20 18.68 7.33 2.04
C ARG A 20 19.00 8.68 1.43
N ILE A 21 19.59 9.57 2.22
CA ILE A 21 20.08 10.87 1.75
C ILE A 21 21.52 10.71 1.29
N ALA A 22 21.75 11.00 0.02
CA ALA A 22 23.08 10.93 -0.58
C ALA A 22 24.07 11.87 0.14
N GLY A 23 25.25 11.35 0.49
CA GLY A 23 26.31 12.10 1.16
C GLY A 23 26.13 12.30 2.66
N LEU A 24 25.05 11.75 3.25
CA LEU A 24 24.79 11.76 4.69
C LEU A 24 24.69 10.34 5.27
N GLU A 25 25.22 9.34 4.57
CA GLU A 25 25.23 7.96 5.01
C GLU A 25 25.88 7.81 6.39
N GLY A 26 25.28 6.98 7.24
CA GLY A 26 25.75 6.78 8.61
C GLY A 26 25.26 7.83 9.61
N THR A 27 24.58 8.89 9.17
CA THR A 27 23.92 9.87 10.05
C THR A 27 22.41 9.62 10.14
N GLY A 28 21.73 10.25 11.12
CA GLY A 28 20.29 10.11 11.29
C GLY A 28 19.84 8.72 11.71
N GLN A 29 18.53 8.48 11.69
CA GLN A 29 17.97 7.20 12.14
C GLN A 29 18.38 6.06 11.19
N TYR A 30 18.90 4.96 11.75
CA TYR A 30 19.44 3.81 11.01
C TYR A 30 20.49 4.16 9.94
N GLY A 31 21.20 5.29 10.09
CA GLY A 31 22.22 5.73 9.13
C GLY A 31 21.65 6.20 7.78
N THR A 32 20.36 6.55 7.73
CA THR A 32 19.66 6.95 6.49
C THR A 32 19.94 8.38 6.04
N GLY A 33 20.60 9.18 6.87
CA GLY A 33 20.79 10.62 6.64
C GLY A 33 19.62 11.49 7.11
N TRP A 34 18.48 10.89 7.48
CA TRP A 34 17.34 11.61 8.05
C TRP A 34 17.57 11.92 9.53
N THR A 35 18.15 13.09 9.81
CA THR A 35 18.22 13.67 11.16
C THR A 35 16.93 14.41 11.51
N ASP A 36 16.71 14.67 12.81
CA ASP A 36 15.58 15.50 13.25
C ASP A 36 15.64 16.93 12.69
N GLU A 37 16.84 17.49 12.55
CA GLU A 37 17.03 18.80 11.93
C GLU A 37 16.64 18.76 10.44
N LEU A 38 17.16 17.79 9.68
CA LEU A 38 16.91 17.70 8.25
C LEU A 38 15.42 17.46 7.96
N LYS A 39 14.76 16.54 8.68
CA LYS A 39 13.34 16.26 8.43
C LYS A 39 12.47 17.48 8.71
N ASN A 40 12.75 18.25 9.77
CA ASN A 40 12.02 19.48 10.06
C ASN A 40 12.29 20.57 9.02
N LYS A 41 13.54 20.72 8.57
CA LYS A 41 13.89 21.67 7.50
C LYS A 41 13.18 21.37 6.18
N VAL A 42 13.01 20.08 5.85
CA VAL A 42 12.23 19.68 4.68
C VAL A 42 10.74 19.95 4.89
N ALA A 43 10.19 19.66 6.07
CA ALA A 43 8.80 19.99 6.39
C ALA A 43 8.52 21.50 6.31
N ASP A 44 9.45 22.34 6.76
CA ASP A 44 9.33 23.80 6.64
C ASP A 44 9.26 24.23 5.17
N ARG A 45 10.07 23.64 4.27
CA ARG A 45 9.99 23.90 2.83
C ARG A 45 8.65 23.48 2.21
N VAL A 46 8.08 22.38 2.67
CA VAL A 46 6.75 21.92 2.22
C VAL A 46 5.68 22.92 2.65
N ILE A 47 5.72 23.39 3.90
CA ILE A 47 4.80 24.41 4.42
C ILE A 47 5.00 25.75 3.70
N ASP A 48 6.24 26.15 3.42
CA ASP A 48 6.55 27.34 2.63
C ASP A 48 5.91 27.28 1.25
N LYS A 49 5.97 26.11 0.58
CA LYS A 49 5.34 25.92 -0.72
C LYS A 49 3.81 25.99 -0.65
N ILE A 50 3.21 25.40 0.37
CA ILE A 50 1.75 25.50 0.59
C ILE A 50 1.34 26.94 0.86
N ALA A 51 2.16 27.70 1.59
CA ALA A 51 1.89 29.09 1.93
C ALA A 51 1.82 30.03 0.73
N GLU A 52 2.39 29.66 -0.43
CA GLU A 52 2.19 30.40 -1.69
C GLU A 52 0.70 30.44 -2.10
N TYR A 53 -0.08 29.42 -1.72
CA TYR A 53 -1.51 29.29 -2.06
C TYR A 53 -2.43 29.48 -0.85
N ALA A 54 -1.96 29.15 0.35
CA ALA A 54 -2.68 29.30 1.62
C ALA A 54 -1.79 30.00 2.66
N PRO A 55 -1.61 31.34 2.57
CA PRO A 55 -0.61 32.06 3.36
C PRO A 55 -0.76 31.91 4.88
N ASN A 56 -2.00 31.77 5.34
CA ASN A 56 -2.31 31.59 6.77
C ASN A 56 -1.88 30.22 7.33
N VAL A 57 -1.48 29.24 6.50
CA VAL A 57 -1.06 27.90 6.98
C VAL A 57 0.10 27.99 7.99
N LYS A 58 0.99 28.96 7.82
CA LYS A 58 2.14 29.18 8.70
C LYS A 58 1.73 29.60 10.11
N THR A 59 0.70 30.44 10.23
CA THR A 59 0.22 30.98 11.51
C THR A 59 -0.94 30.17 12.10
N ALA A 60 -1.67 29.42 11.27
CA ALA A 60 -2.77 28.56 11.69
C ALA A 60 -2.29 27.23 12.29
N THR A 61 -1.04 26.81 12.01
CA THR A 61 -0.47 25.57 12.53
C THR A 61 -0.02 25.73 13.98
N PHE A 62 -0.77 25.16 14.92
CA PHE A 62 -0.43 25.16 16.35
C PHE A 62 0.19 23.84 16.85
N ALA A 63 0.08 22.78 16.05
CA ALA A 63 0.68 21.47 16.33
C ALA A 63 1.09 20.80 15.02
N ARG A 64 2.23 20.11 15.03
CA ARG A 64 2.73 19.33 13.89
C ARG A 64 3.51 18.10 14.34
N ARG A 65 3.42 17.02 13.56
CA ARG A 65 4.29 15.85 13.66
C ARG A 65 4.91 15.61 12.29
N VAL A 66 6.23 15.61 12.23
CA VAL A 66 7.01 15.34 11.01
C VAL A 66 7.64 13.97 11.15
N GLU A 67 7.31 13.04 10.26
CA GLU A 67 7.82 11.67 10.25
C GLU A 67 8.71 11.46 9.01
N SER A 68 9.94 11.00 9.22
CA SER A 68 10.86 10.61 8.16
C SER A 68 10.57 9.19 7.64
N PRO A 69 11.07 8.81 6.44
CA PRO A 69 10.94 7.44 5.93
C PRO A 69 11.49 6.36 6.88
N ALA A 70 12.57 6.66 7.61
CA ALA A 70 13.16 5.77 8.60
C ALA A 70 12.23 5.54 9.80
N GLU A 71 11.60 6.60 10.30
CA GLU A 71 10.61 6.53 11.39
C GLU A 71 9.36 5.77 10.96
N LEU A 72 8.86 6.05 9.75
CA LEU A 72 7.73 5.35 9.16
C LEU A 72 8.01 3.84 9.03
N GLY A 73 9.19 3.48 8.55
CA GLY A 73 9.66 2.10 8.44
C GLY A 73 9.68 1.39 9.80
N ALA A 74 10.22 2.05 10.83
CA ALA A 74 10.24 1.51 12.19
C ALA A 74 8.83 1.33 12.77
N ARG A 75 7.94 2.31 12.57
CA ARG A 75 6.58 2.29 13.12
C ARG A 75 5.70 1.22 12.47
N LEU A 76 5.85 1.02 11.16
CA LEU A 76 4.98 0.12 10.38
C LEU A 76 5.60 -1.26 10.11
N GLY A 77 6.90 -1.45 10.38
CA GLY A 77 7.64 -2.61 9.88
C GLY A 77 7.78 -2.59 8.35
N ALA A 78 7.70 -1.41 7.73
CA ALA A 78 7.80 -1.24 6.29
C ALA A 78 9.28 -1.16 5.88
N TYR A 79 9.73 -2.12 5.06
CA TYR A 79 11.10 -2.13 4.56
C TYR A 79 11.40 -0.84 3.79
N ASN A 80 12.51 -0.19 4.13
CA ASN A 80 12.90 1.11 3.58
C ASN A 80 11.80 2.19 3.62
N GLY A 81 10.89 2.14 4.59
CA GLY A 81 9.80 3.11 4.74
C GLY A 81 8.78 3.08 3.60
N ASN A 82 8.79 2.05 2.75
CA ASN A 82 7.84 1.94 1.65
C ASN A 82 6.54 1.29 2.15
N TYR A 83 5.50 2.10 2.40
CA TYR A 83 4.18 1.60 2.84
C TYR A 83 3.41 0.86 1.73
N TYR A 84 3.86 0.93 0.48
CA TYR A 84 3.40 0.02 -0.57
C TYR A 84 4.06 -1.37 -0.45
N HIS A 85 5.04 -1.56 0.45
CA HIS A 85 5.89 -2.75 0.69
C HIS A 85 6.91 -3.06 -0.42
N ILE A 86 6.57 -2.78 -1.67
CA ILE A 86 7.42 -2.98 -2.86
C ILE A 86 7.25 -1.76 -3.75
N ASP A 87 8.25 -1.42 -4.57
CA ASP A 87 8.18 -0.25 -5.41
C ASP A 87 7.02 -0.33 -6.42
N MET A 88 6.63 0.84 -6.91
CA MET A 88 5.52 1.02 -7.85
C MET A 88 6.08 1.26 -9.26
N THR A 89 7.13 0.53 -9.64
CA THR A 89 7.69 0.53 -10.99
C THR A 89 6.88 -0.41 -11.89
N LEU A 90 6.94 -0.20 -13.21
CA LEU A 90 6.14 -0.99 -14.16
C LEU A 90 6.40 -2.50 -14.06
N ASP A 91 7.65 -2.88 -13.78
CA ASP A 91 8.10 -4.25 -13.57
C ASP A 91 7.75 -4.84 -12.18
N GLN A 92 7.24 -4.02 -11.26
CA GLN A 92 6.80 -4.42 -9.91
C GLN A 92 5.30 -4.16 -9.66
N MET A 93 4.52 -4.06 -10.75
CA MET A 93 3.09 -3.78 -10.70
C MET A 93 2.24 -4.94 -11.24
N VAL A 94 0.97 -4.96 -10.82
CA VAL A 94 -0.05 -5.90 -11.30
C VAL A 94 0.41 -7.35 -11.15
N PHE A 95 0.55 -8.11 -12.24
CA PHE A 95 0.86 -9.55 -12.20
C PHE A 95 2.37 -9.83 -12.06
N PHE A 96 3.20 -8.79 -12.06
CA PHE A 96 4.62 -8.89 -11.69
C PHE A 96 4.85 -8.66 -10.18
N ARG A 97 3.78 -8.36 -9.41
CA ARG A 97 3.85 -8.03 -7.98
C ARG A 97 3.43 -9.21 -7.08
N PRO A 98 4.25 -9.64 -6.11
CA PRO A 98 5.60 -9.14 -5.78
C PRO A 98 6.69 -9.70 -6.70
N LEU A 99 6.49 -10.91 -7.21
CA LEU A 99 7.26 -11.61 -8.23
C LEU A 99 6.25 -12.46 -9.02
N PRO A 100 6.46 -12.71 -10.33
CA PRO A 100 5.54 -13.49 -11.16
C PRO A 100 5.15 -14.84 -10.57
N GLU A 101 6.09 -15.53 -9.92
CA GLU A 101 5.94 -16.88 -9.36
C GLU A 101 4.92 -16.94 -8.21
N ILE A 102 4.73 -15.84 -7.49
CA ILE A 102 3.88 -15.74 -6.31
C ILE A 102 2.82 -14.63 -6.41
N ALA A 103 2.66 -14.02 -7.59
CA ALA A 103 1.63 -13.03 -7.88
C ALA A 103 0.20 -13.62 -7.86
N ASN A 104 0.11 -14.96 -7.84
CA ASN A 104 -1.13 -15.72 -7.71
C ASN A 104 -1.55 -15.99 -6.23
N TYR A 105 -0.93 -15.30 -5.27
CA TYR A 105 -1.18 -15.39 -3.82
C TYR A 105 -0.74 -16.70 -3.15
N LYS A 106 -0.19 -17.67 -3.91
CA LYS A 106 0.40 -18.90 -3.35
C LYS A 106 1.90 -18.71 -3.18
N THR A 107 2.45 -19.33 -2.14
CA THR A 107 3.90 -19.40 -1.95
C THR A 107 4.43 -20.80 -2.30
N PRO A 108 5.75 -20.99 -2.42
CA PRO A 108 6.34 -22.32 -2.55
C PRO A 108 6.17 -23.23 -1.33
N ILE A 109 5.65 -22.70 -0.21
CA ILE A 109 5.38 -23.45 1.01
C ILE A 109 3.90 -23.86 1.00
N ASP A 110 3.65 -25.17 1.06
CA ASP A 110 2.29 -25.70 1.06
C ASP A 110 1.47 -25.16 2.23
N GLY A 111 0.26 -24.69 1.93
CA GLY A 111 -0.64 -24.10 2.92
C GLY A 111 -0.32 -22.65 3.31
N LEU A 112 0.78 -22.07 2.81
CA LEU A 112 1.14 -20.67 3.05
C LEU A 112 0.76 -19.78 1.86
N TYR A 113 0.03 -18.71 2.15
CA TYR A 113 -0.48 -17.75 1.18
C TYR A 113 0.05 -16.34 1.49
N LEU A 114 0.24 -15.54 0.45
CA LEU A 114 0.75 -14.18 0.56
C LEU A 114 -0.35 -13.18 0.20
N THR A 115 -0.46 -12.11 0.99
CA THR A 115 -1.40 -11.01 0.75
C THR A 115 -0.87 -9.69 1.31
N GLY A 116 -1.60 -8.60 1.08
CA GLY A 116 -1.26 -7.25 1.51
C GLY A 116 -0.87 -6.33 0.35
N ALA A 117 -0.52 -5.09 0.67
CA ALA A 117 -0.17 -4.05 -0.32
C ALA A 117 1.07 -4.41 -1.17
N GLY A 118 1.88 -5.37 -0.73
CA GLY A 118 2.98 -5.94 -1.52
C GLY A 118 2.55 -6.93 -2.60
N THR A 119 1.27 -7.26 -2.76
CA THR A 119 0.79 -8.26 -3.74
C THR A 119 -0.12 -7.65 -4.80
N HIS A 120 -0.40 -8.40 -5.88
CA HIS A 120 -1.37 -8.04 -6.91
C HIS A 120 -2.70 -7.53 -6.30
N PRO A 121 -3.38 -6.53 -6.90
CA PRO A 121 -3.04 -5.82 -8.14
C PRO A 121 -2.09 -4.62 -7.95
N GLY A 122 -1.84 -4.21 -6.71
CA GLY A 122 -1.06 -3.02 -6.39
C GLY A 122 -1.17 -2.68 -4.90
N GLY A 123 -0.33 -1.76 -4.46
CA GLY A 123 -0.31 -1.36 -3.05
C GLY A 123 -1.43 -0.41 -2.65
N SER A 124 -1.23 0.28 -1.52
CA SER A 124 -2.25 1.05 -0.79
C SER A 124 -3.36 0.18 -0.14
N ILE A 125 -4.31 0.84 0.50
CA ILE A 125 -5.38 0.24 1.31
C ILE A 125 -6.62 -0.01 0.44
N SER A 126 -6.50 -0.94 -0.52
CA SER A 126 -7.61 -1.24 -1.44
C SER A 126 -8.51 -2.40 -1.00
N GLY A 127 -8.03 -3.28 -0.10
CA GLY A 127 -8.72 -4.52 0.28
C GLY A 127 -8.73 -5.62 -0.81
N MET A 128 -8.34 -5.29 -2.06
CA MET A 128 -8.31 -6.26 -3.17
C MET A 128 -7.34 -7.43 -2.94
N PRO A 129 -6.09 -7.20 -2.47
CA PRO A 129 -5.17 -8.29 -2.18
C PRO A 129 -5.73 -9.33 -1.20
N GLY A 130 -6.36 -8.87 -0.11
CA GLY A 130 -6.95 -9.73 0.90
C GLY A 130 -8.11 -10.55 0.34
N ARG A 131 -9.01 -9.89 -0.39
CA ARG A 131 -10.14 -10.55 -1.07
C ARG A 131 -9.67 -11.62 -2.05
N ASN A 132 -8.69 -11.31 -2.88
CA ASN A 132 -8.20 -12.23 -3.90
C ASN A 132 -7.48 -13.43 -3.28
N CYS A 133 -6.60 -13.18 -2.31
CA CYS A 133 -5.94 -14.25 -1.55
C CYS A 133 -6.96 -15.19 -0.89
N ALA A 134 -7.98 -14.64 -0.23
CA ALA A 134 -9.04 -15.43 0.38
C ALA A 134 -9.78 -16.33 -0.64
N ARG A 135 -10.06 -15.83 -1.84
CA ARG A 135 -10.68 -16.63 -2.91
C ARG A 135 -9.77 -17.77 -3.37
N VAL A 136 -8.47 -17.49 -3.53
CA VAL A 136 -7.48 -18.52 -3.91
C VAL A 136 -7.39 -19.59 -2.84
N PHE A 137 -7.35 -19.20 -1.56
CA PHE A 137 -7.38 -20.12 -0.44
C PHE A 137 -8.64 -20.99 -0.45
N LEU A 138 -9.83 -20.37 -0.53
CA LEU A 138 -11.10 -21.11 -0.52
C LEU A 138 -11.22 -22.08 -1.70
N HIS A 139 -10.78 -21.68 -2.90
CA HIS A 139 -10.74 -22.58 -4.06
C HIS A 139 -9.80 -23.77 -3.85
N ALA A 140 -8.66 -23.57 -3.19
CA ALA A 140 -7.71 -24.66 -2.90
C ALA A 140 -8.26 -25.67 -1.87
N GLN A 141 -9.23 -25.27 -1.04
CA GLN A 141 -9.87 -26.16 -0.06
C GLN A 141 -11.06 -26.93 -0.63
N GLN A 142 -11.54 -26.60 -1.84
CA GLN A 142 -12.74 -27.24 -2.36
C GLN A 142 -12.46 -28.69 -2.79
N PRO A 143 -13.32 -29.65 -2.39
CA PRO A 143 -13.26 -31.01 -2.90
C PRO A 143 -13.40 -31.02 -4.43
N ILE A 144 -12.67 -31.90 -5.12
CA ILE A 144 -12.79 -32.09 -6.58
C ILE A 144 -14.24 -32.32 -7.00
N THR A 145 -15.03 -33.00 -6.17
CA THR A 145 -16.46 -33.24 -6.42
C THR A 145 -17.28 -31.95 -6.50
N GLN A 146 -16.94 -30.95 -5.68
CA GLN A 146 -17.61 -29.64 -5.70
C GLN A 146 -17.18 -28.85 -6.94
N THR A 147 -15.90 -28.86 -7.28
CA THR A 147 -15.38 -28.22 -8.50
C THR A 147 -16.04 -28.77 -9.77
N LEU A 148 -16.21 -30.10 -9.86
CA LEU A 148 -16.88 -30.76 -10.98
C LEU A 148 -18.37 -30.40 -11.07
N LYS A 149 -19.04 -30.27 -9.90
CA LYS A 149 -20.44 -29.83 -9.83
C LYS A 149 -20.59 -28.40 -10.32
N ASP A 150 -19.76 -27.47 -9.84
CA ASP A 150 -19.80 -26.06 -10.22
C ASP A 150 -19.51 -25.87 -11.72
N ALA A 151 -18.57 -26.64 -12.28
CA ALA A 151 -18.30 -26.63 -13.72
C ALA A 151 -19.51 -27.08 -14.55
N ARG A 152 -20.19 -28.16 -14.12
CA ARG A 152 -21.41 -28.65 -14.76
C ARG A 152 -22.53 -27.60 -14.73
N ASP A 153 -22.75 -26.98 -13.56
CA ASP A 153 -23.80 -25.99 -13.36
C ASP A 153 -23.53 -24.71 -14.17
N SER A 154 -22.26 -24.30 -14.29
CA SER A 154 -21.84 -23.17 -15.14
C SER A 154 -22.03 -23.43 -16.64
N ILE A 155 -21.71 -24.63 -17.12
CA ILE A 155 -21.98 -25.03 -18.51
C ILE A 155 -23.48 -25.01 -18.77
N LYS A 156 -24.27 -25.59 -17.86
CA LYS A 156 -25.73 -25.62 -17.98
C LYS A 156 -26.33 -24.21 -18.03
N SER A 157 -25.92 -23.31 -17.14
CA SER A 157 -26.42 -21.93 -17.13
C SER A 157 -26.02 -21.14 -18.37
N THR A 158 -24.80 -21.36 -18.90
CA THR A 158 -24.33 -20.74 -20.13
C THR A 158 -25.16 -21.21 -21.33
N VAL A 159 -25.42 -22.52 -21.44
CA VAL A 159 -26.28 -23.10 -22.48
C VAL A 159 -27.70 -22.55 -22.36
N GLU A 160 -28.29 -22.55 -21.17
CA GLU A 160 -29.64 -21.99 -20.93
C GLU A 160 -29.73 -20.49 -21.27
N SER A 161 -28.67 -19.71 -21.00
CA SER A 161 -28.60 -18.29 -21.34
C SER A 161 -28.54 -18.07 -22.85
N VAL A 162 -27.75 -18.87 -23.59
CA VAL A 162 -27.67 -18.82 -25.05
C VAL A 162 -29.01 -19.19 -25.69
N PHE A 163 -29.67 -20.24 -25.20
CA PHE A 163 -30.98 -20.66 -25.70
C PHE A 163 -32.13 -19.71 -25.30
N ARG A 164 -31.96 -18.85 -24.29
CA ARG A 164 -32.93 -17.80 -23.95
C ARG A 164 -32.84 -16.56 -24.84
N ILE A 165 -31.74 -16.40 -25.57
CA ILE A 165 -31.47 -15.23 -26.44
C ILE A 165 -31.83 -15.54 -27.91
N MET A 166 -32.04 -16.82 -28.25
CA MET A 166 -32.64 -17.28 -29.53
C MET A 166 -34.16 -17.38 -29.42
#